data_AF-X1HH89-F1
#
_entry.id   AF-X1HH89-F1
#
_cell.length_a   1.000
_cell.length_b   1.000
_cell.length_c   1.000
_cell.angle_alpha   90.00
_cell.angle_beta   90.00
_cell.angle_gamma   90.00
#
_symmetry.space_group_name_H-M   'P 1'
#
loop_
_entity.id
_entity.type
_entity.pdbx_description
1 polymer ?
#
loop_
_entity_poly.entity_id
_entity_poly.type
_entity_poly.pdbx_seq_one_letter_code
_entity_poly.pdbx_strand_id
1 'polypeptide(L)'
;PLYMSCFSDEELIKLANDNLGLLPGCEELMKVLQKNWDIFIISTSYSHFAHSVAKNLNIPLDHVFCTDLNIKEANKTIYNIEEDVKNLVNLIFQNYVDNDKNLDLIVDDLNNFFWKNKETNYVKAMNLVEVRGGKRKEKAVESISNITQIPISKMIALGDSITDINMLQRLKDEGGIAVSFNGNRFTVGRANIAITTPNNLGSLAIFESKNNIENFLDSWEKLYSRFKNNPEKIPNNLVSKEVKKYFIKYKFVPEIENLSNKTKKELDLI
;
A
#
# COMPACT_ATOMS: atom_id res chain seq x y z
N PRO A 1 7.40 20.15 0.95
CA PRO A 1 8.35 21.25 1.32
C PRO A 1 9.80 20.80 1.50
N LEU A 2 10.09 19.88 2.44
CA LEU A 2 11.47 19.43 2.69
C LEU A 2 12.15 18.86 1.43
N TYR A 3 11.48 17.95 0.72
CA TYR A 3 12.01 17.42 -0.54
C TYR A 3 12.12 18.51 -1.63
N MET A 4 11.16 19.44 -1.69
CA MET A 4 11.18 20.55 -2.66
C MET A 4 12.36 21.52 -2.43
N SER A 5 12.82 21.67 -1.18
CA SER A 5 13.97 22.53 -0.86
C SER A 5 15.32 21.87 -1.12
N CYS A 6 15.36 20.54 -1.26
CA CYS A 6 16.61 19.78 -1.29
C CYS A 6 16.86 19.06 -2.61
N PHE A 7 15.84 18.85 -3.44
CA PHE A 7 15.94 18.02 -4.64
C PHE A 7 15.20 18.67 -5.81
N SER A 8 15.64 18.35 -7.02
CA SER A 8 14.87 18.54 -8.26
C SER A 8 13.98 17.33 -8.58
N ASP A 9 13.05 17.49 -9.53
CA ASP A 9 12.24 16.37 -10.04
C ASP A 9 13.12 15.25 -10.62
N GLU A 10 14.18 15.61 -11.35
CA GLU A 10 15.14 14.65 -11.92
C GLU A 10 15.92 13.89 -10.85
N GLU A 11 16.33 14.56 -9.78
CA GLU A 11 17.04 13.94 -8.65
C GLU A 11 16.14 12.95 -7.90
N LEU A 12 14.86 13.29 -7.67
CA LEU A 12 13.91 12.36 -7.05
C LEU A 12 13.64 11.14 -7.93
N ILE A 13 13.55 11.30 -9.27
CA ILE A 13 13.40 10.16 -10.19
C ILE A 13 14.64 9.28 -10.15
N LYS A 14 15.84 9.87 -10.16
CA LYS A 14 17.08 9.12 -10.07
C LYS A 14 17.15 8.34 -8.76
N LEU A 15 16.87 8.99 -7.62
CA LEU A 15 16.82 8.34 -6.32
C LEU A 15 15.80 7.19 -6.27
N ALA A 16 14.62 7.38 -6.87
CA ALA A 16 13.61 6.35 -6.96
C ALA A 16 14.09 5.12 -7.76
N ASN A 17 14.76 5.34 -8.89
CA ASN A 17 15.27 4.26 -9.73
C ASN A 17 16.47 3.53 -9.09
N ASP A 18 17.38 4.27 -8.46
CA ASP A 18 18.59 3.73 -7.85
C ASP A 18 18.27 2.88 -6.59
N ASN A 19 17.14 3.15 -5.93
CA ASN A 19 16.73 2.50 -4.67
C ASN A 19 15.44 1.68 -4.81
N LEU A 20 15.04 1.33 -6.03
CA LEU A 20 13.79 0.60 -6.26
C LEU A 20 13.87 -0.82 -5.68
N GLY A 21 13.14 -1.06 -4.59
CA GLY A 21 12.98 -2.38 -3.99
C GLY A 21 11.60 -2.96 -4.28
N LEU A 22 11.55 -4.10 -4.96
CA LEU A 22 10.32 -4.87 -5.14
C LEU A 22 10.29 -6.08 -4.21
N LEU A 23 9.10 -6.40 -3.70
CA LEU A 23 8.90 -7.64 -2.98
C LEU A 23 9.15 -8.84 -3.91
N PRO A 24 9.67 -9.97 -3.37
CA PRO A 24 9.87 -11.17 -4.17
C PRO A 24 8.59 -11.59 -4.91
N GLY A 25 8.72 -11.93 -6.19
CA GLY A 25 7.59 -12.38 -7.02
C GLY A 25 6.67 -11.29 -7.57
N CYS A 26 6.95 -10.00 -7.34
CA CYS A 26 6.17 -8.90 -7.93
C CYS A 26 6.12 -8.97 -9.47
N GLU A 27 7.26 -9.12 -10.13
CA GLU A 27 7.31 -9.13 -11.59
C GLU A 27 6.55 -10.32 -12.18
N GLU A 28 6.74 -11.53 -11.62
CA GLU A 28 6.00 -12.71 -12.05
C GLU A 28 4.50 -12.59 -11.78
N LEU A 29 4.11 -12.02 -10.63
CA LEU A 29 2.72 -11.76 -10.31
C LEU A 29 2.09 -10.85 -11.37
N MET A 30 2.74 -9.74 -11.71
CA MET A 30 2.22 -8.80 -12.72
C MET A 30 2.10 -9.46 -14.10
N LYS A 31 3.10 -10.24 -14.52
CA LYS A 31 3.05 -11.01 -15.79
C LYS A 31 1.87 -11.98 -15.86
N VAL A 32 1.46 -12.55 -14.72
CA VAL A 32 0.30 -13.44 -14.64
C VAL A 32 -1.01 -12.65 -14.64
N LEU A 33 -1.13 -11.65 -13.77
CA LEU A 33 -2.37 -10.92 -13.57
C LEU A 33 -2.74 -10.05 -14.78
N GLN A 34 -1.78 -9.35 -15.40
CA GLN A 34 -2.02 -8.46 -16.54
C GLN A 34 -2.62 -9.16 -17.78
N LYS A 35 -2.66 -10.50 -17.82
CA LYS A 35 -3.35 -11.24 -18.88
C LYS A 35 -4.87 -11.10 -18.81
N ASN A 36 -5.42 -10.93 -17.61
CA ASN A 36 -6.87 -10.99 -17.36
C ASN A 36 -7.37 -9.91 -16.38
N TRP A 37 -6.48 -9.08 -15.84
CA TRP A 37 -6.79 -8.07 -14.84
C TRP A 37 -6.18 -6.72 -15.22
N ASP A 38 -6.98 -5.66 -15.10
CA ASP A 38 -6.49 -4.29 -15.08
C ASP A 38 -5.90 -4.00 -13.69
N ILE A 39 -4.62 -3.60 -13.68
CA ILE A 39 -3.89 -3.36 -12.43
C ILE A 39 -3.75 -1.86 -12.19
N PHE A 40 -4.13 -1.42 -11.00
CA PHE A 40 -4.02 -0.04 -10.55
C PHE A 40 -3.13 0.07 -9.31
N ILE A 41 -2.39 1.17 -9.20
CA ILE A 41 -1.57 1.50 -8.02
C ILE A 41 -2.22 2.68 -7.30
N ILE A 42 -2.47 2.55 -6.00
CA ILE A 42 -2.96 3.65 -5.15
C ILE A 42 -1.98 3.87 -4.01
N SER A 43 -1.16 4.93 -4.09
CA SER A 43 -0.03 5.14 -3.19
C SER A 43 -0.02 6.53 -2.55
N THR A 44 0.49 6.62 -1.32
CA THR A 44 0.83 7.89 -0.67
C THR A 44 2.14 8.48 -1.18
N SER A 45 2.99 7.68 -1.81
CA SER A 45 4.28 8.11 -2.36
C SER A 45 4.11 9.20 -3.42
N TYR A 46 5.16 10.00 -3.59
CA TYR A 46 5.22 10.99 -4.67
C TYR A 46 5.23 10.33 -6.05
N SER A 47 4.72 11.06 -7.04
CA SER A 47 4.62 10.62 -8.44
C SER A 47 5.96 10.15 -9.00
N HIS A 48 7.09 10.75 -8.62
CA HIS A 48 8.43 10.28 -9.04
C HIS A 48 8.65 8.80 -8.71
N PHE A 49 8.42 8.39 -7.45
CA PHE A 49 8.61 7.01 -7.01
C PHE A 49 7.51 6.09 -7.54
N ALA A 50 6.25 6.49 -7.41
CA ALA A 50 5.11 5.67 -7.84
C ALA A 50 5.16 5.36 -9.35
N HIS A 51 5.54 6.33 -10.18
CA HIS A 51 5.71 6.11 -11.62
C HIS A 51 6.94 5.26 -11.95
N SER A 52 8.03 5.35 -11.18
CA SER A 52 9.18 4.45 -11.33
C SER A 52 8.81 2.99 -11.06
N VAL A 53 8.04 2.72 -9.99
CA VAL A 53 7.48 1.39 -9.70
C VAL A 53 6.58 0.93 -10.84
N ALA A 54 5.64 1.76 -11.29
CA ALA A 54 4.70 1.42 -12.35
C ALA A 54 5.41 1.04 -13.66
N LYS A 55 6.41 1.84 -14.07
CA LYS A 55 7.21 1.56 -15.27
C LYS A 55 7.97 0.24 -15.16
N ASN A 56 8.58 -0.04 -14.01
CA ASN A 56 9.31 -1.29 -13.79
C ASN A 56 8.40 -2.52 -13.87
N LEU A 57 7.13 -2.37 -13.44
CA LEU A 57 6.11 -3.41 -13.48
C LEU A 57 5.25 -3.41 -14.75
N ASN A 58 5.57 -2.59 -15.75
CA ASN A 58 4.79 -2.39 -16.98
C ASN A 58 3.30 -2.05 -16.72
N ILE A 59 3.04 -1.24 -15.69
CA ILE A 59 1.71 -0.71 -15.37
C ILE A 59 1.56 0.66 -16.04
N PRO A 60 0.47 0.91 -16.79
CA PRO A 60 0.20 2.23 -17.39
C PRO A 60 0.18 3.36 -16.36
N LEU A 61 0.68 4.54 -16.71
CA LEU A 61 0.75 5.66 -15.74
C LEU A 61 -0.63 6.24 -15.41
N ASP A 62 -1.60 6.13 -16.31
CA ASP A 62 -3.01 6.46 -16.07
C ASP A 62 -3.71 5.47 -15.12
N HIS A 63 -3.04 4.37 -14.77
CA HIS A 63 -3.46 3.45 -13.71
C HIS A 63 -2.82 3.77 -12.34
N VAL A 64 -2.08 4.88 -12.22
CA VAL A 64 -1.38 5.26 -10.99
C VAL A 64 -2.05 6.44 -10.32
N PHE A 65 -2.67 6.19 -9.17
CA PHE A 65 -3.22 7.21 -8.29
C PHE A 65 -2.23 7.43 -7.14
N CYS A 66 -1.47 8.53 -7.16
CA CYS A 66 -0.46 8.83 -6.15
C CYS A 66 -0.53 10.27 -5.63
N THR A 67 0.35 10.64 -4.69
CA THR A 67 0.52 12.05 -4.29
C THR A 67 1.26 12.76 -5.40
N ASP A 68 0.58 13.67 -6.09
CA ASP A 68 1.24 14.43 -7.15
C ASP A 68 2.15 15.50 -6.55
N LEU A 69 3.39 15.51 -7.02
CA LEU A 69 4.41 16.46 -6.61
C LEU A 69 5.17 16.90 -7.85
N ASN A 70 5.05 18.17 -8.19
CA ASN A 70 5.81 18.80 -9.26
C ASN A 70 6.70 19.88 -8.63
N ILE A 71 7.98 19.57 -8.44
CA ILE A 71 8.90 20.48 -7.76
C ILE A 71 9.11 21.72 -8.63
N LYS A 72 9.29 21.56 -9.94
CA LYS A 72 9.46 22.70 -10.85
C LYS A 72 8.29 23.68 -10.80
N GLU A 73 7.06 23.20 -10.69
CA GLU A 73 5.88 24.04 -10.56
C GLU A 73 5.75 24.65 -9.16
N ALA A 74 5.99 23.85 -8.11
CA ALA A 74 6.03 24.34 -6.74
C ALA A 74 7.09 25.45 -6.60
N ASN A 75 8.26 25.31 -7.21
CA ASN A 75 9.35 26.28 -7.21
C ASN A 75 8.96 27.65 -7.78
N LYS A 76 7.96 27.72 -8.67
CA LYS A 76 7.43 29.02 -9.16
C LYS A 76 6.70 29.80 -8.07
N THR A 77 6.19 29.10 -7.08
CA THR A 77 5.46 29.65 -5.92
C THR A 77 6.25 29.48 -4.62
N ILE A 78 7.51 29.02 -4.69
CA ILE A 78 8.30 28.74 -3.50
C ILE A 78 8.55 30.03 -2.74
N TYR A 79 8.00 30.00 -1.54
CA TYR A 79 8.32 30.90 -0.47
C TYR A 79 9.71 30.53 0.09
N ASN A 80 10.47 31.50 0.60
CA ASN A 80 11.71 31.17 1.33
C ASN A 80 11.36 30.35 2.59
N ILE A 81 11.69 29.05 2.55
CA ILE A 81 11.44 28.06 3.62
C ILE A 81 12.75 27.51 4.21
N GLU A 82 13.90 28.08 3.87
CA GLU A 82 15.20 27.54 4.28
C GLU A 82 15.35 27.54 5.81
N GLU A 83 14.92 28.62 6.47
CA GLU A 83 14.94 28.73 7.93
C GLU A 83 13.94 27.78 8.60
N ASP A 84 12.75 27.63 8.03
CA ASP A 84 11.74 26.67 8.50
C ASP A 84 12.28 25.23 8.42
N VAL A 85 12.94 24.88 7.32
CA VAL A 85 13.57 23.57 7.11
C VAL A 85 14.72 23.36 8.09
N LYS A 86 15.59 24.36 8.29
CA LYS A 86 16.67 24.28 9.29
C LYS A 86 16.12 24.08 10.70
N ASN A 87 15.06 24.79 11.07
CA ASN A 87 14.42 24.62 12.36
C ASN A 87 13.85 23.20 12.52
N LEU A 88 13.11 22.71 11.54
CA LEU A 88 12.53 21.37 11.60
C LEU A 88 13.60 20.27 11.69
N VAL A 89 14.65 20.34 10.87
CA VAL A 89 15.68 19.29 10.77
C VAL A 89 16.70 19.40 11.90
N ASN A 90 17.30 20.58 12.10
CA ASN A 90 18.45 20.74 13.00
C ASN A 90 18.05 20.99 14.46
N LEU A 91 16.80 21.37 14.73
CA LEU A 91 16.29 21.54 16.09
C LEU A 91 15.31 20.43 16.44
N ILE A 92 14.14 20.39 15.80
CA ILE A 92 13.05 19.50 16.23
C ILE A 92 13.41 18.02 16.02
N PHE A 93 13.84 17.64 14.81
CA PHE A 93 14.22 16.26 14.53
C PHE A 93 15.53 15.85 15.22
N GLN A 94 16.50 16.76 15.34
CA GLN A 94 17.72 16.47 16.10
C GLN A 94 17.41 16.21 17.58
N ASN A 95 16.53 17.02 18.20
CA ASN A 95 16.09 16.82 19.57
C ASN A 95 15.40 15.45 19.77
N TYR A 96 14.61 15.00 18.79
CA TYR A 96 14.04 13.65 18.81
C TYR A 96 15.11 12.55 18.80
N VAL A 97 16.14 12.70 17.97
CA VAL A 97 17.24 11.73 17.88
C VAL A 97 18.08 11.73 19.16
N ASP A 98 18.41 12.90 19.69
CA ASP A 98 19.26 13.07 20.87
C ASP A 98 18.58 12.58 22.16
N ASN A 99 17.25 12.52 22.18
CA ASN A 99 16.46 12.05 23.32
C ASN A 99 15.82 10.68 23.05
N ASP A 100 16.61 9.74 22.53
CA ASP A 100 16.23 8.32 22.37
C ASP A 100 14.91 8.11 21.61
N LYS A 101 14.60 8.98 20.64
CA LYS A 101 13.36 8.91 19.85
C LYS A 101 12.10 9.03 20.71
N ASN A 102 12.17 9.81 21.79
CA ASN A 102 11.03 10.08 22.63
C ASN A 102 10.09 11.10 21.95
N LEU A 103 9.00 10.58 21.36
CA LEU A 103 8.03 11.38 20.64
C LEU A 103 7.34 12.40 21.55
N ASP A 104 7.03 12.04 22.80
CA ASP A 104 6.28 12.90 23.74
C ASP A 104 7.01 14.23 24.01
N LEU A 105 8.35 14.24 23.92
CA LEU A 105 9.17 15.44 24.11
C LEU A 105 9.11 16.42 22.93
N ILE A 106 8.73 15.96 21.73
CA ILE A 106 8.73 16.78 20.51
C ILE A 106 7.33 16.99 19.92
N VAL A 107 6.29 16.31 20.42
CA VAL A 107 4.93 16.42 19.87
C VAL A 107 4.46 17.88 19.90
N ASP A 108 4.72 18.59 20.99
CA ASP A 108 4.34 20.00 21.10
C ASP A 108 5.09 20.89 20.12
N ASP A 109 6.38 20.64 19.88
CA ASP A 109 7.18 21.37 18.90
C ASP A 109 6.68 21.14 17.48
N LEU A 110 6.36 19.89 17.12
CA LEU A 110 5.73 19.56 15.85
C LEU A 110 4.36 20.23 15.71
N ASN A 111 3.53 20.17 16.77
CA ASN A 111 2.23 20.84 16.76
C ASN A 111 2.39 22.36 16.61
N ASN A 112 3.39 22.96 17.24
CA ASN A 112 3.67 24.38 17.12
C ASN A 112 4.12 24.74 15.70
N PHE A 113 5.03 23.95 15.12
CA PHE A 113 5.57 24.15 13.79
C PHE A 113 4.50 24.02 12.69
N PHE A 114 3.68 22.96 12.74
CA PHE A 114 2.70 22.67 11.68
C PHE A 114 1.34 23.34 11.89
N TRP A 115 0.88 23.53 13.14
CA TRP A 115 -0.53 23.83 13.41
C TRP A 115 -0.79 25.10 14.22
N LYS A 116 0.05 25.48 15.18
CA LYS A 116 -0.27 26.62 16.08
C LYS A 116 0.17 27.99 15.55
N ASN A 117 1.22 28.05 14.75
CA ASN A 117 1.74 29.32 14.23
C ASN A 117 1.02 29.74 12.94
N LYS A 118 0.88 31.06 12.73
CA LYS A 118 0.31 31.69 11.53
C LYS A 118 0.82 31.02 10.25
N GLU A 119 0.01 31.05 9.19
CA GLU A 119 0.29 30.45 7.87
C GLU A 119 1.71 30.77 7.35
N THR A 120 2.68 29.94 7.74
CA THR A 120 4.10 30.12 7.39
C THR A 120 4.32 29.79 5.93
N ASN A 121 5.44 30.25 5.39
CA ASN A 121 5.90 29.87 4.05
C ASN A 121 5.99 28.35 3.88
N TYR A 122 6.44 27.64 4.93
CA TYR A 122 6.45 26.18 4.96
C TYR A 122 5.05 25.58 4.86
N VAL A 123 4.10 26.05 5.67
CA VAL A 123 2.72 25.54 5.67
C VAL A 123 2.04 25.84 4.33
N LYS A 124 2.27 27.00 3.72
CA LYS A 124 1.78 27.31 2.38
C LYS A 124 2.32 26.32 1.35
N ALA A 125 3.64 26.07 1.36
CA ALA A 125 4.26 25.09 0.47
C ALA A 125 3.76 23.66 0.73
N MET A 126 3.45 23.30 1.98
CA MET A 126 2.89 22.00 2.35
C MET A 126 1.49 21.83 1.76
N ASN A 127 0.66 22.88 1.85
CA ASN A 127 -0.71 22.88 1.38
C ASN A 127 -0.85 22.88 -0.16
N LEU A 128 0.24 23.13 -0.90
CA LEU A 128 0.28 22.93 -2.35
C LEU A 128 0.23 21.45 -2.75
N VAL A 129 0.53 20.52 -1.83
CA VAL A 129 0.59 19.08 -2.12
C VAL A 129 -0.63 18.39 -1.53
N GLU A 130 -1.46 17.81 -2.40
CA GLU A 130 -2.56 16.98 -1.96
C GLU A 130 -2.09 15.53 -1.75
N VAL A 131 -1.80 15.17 -0.50
CA VAL A 131 -1.38 13.81 -0.13
C VAL A 131 -2.50 12.80 -0.36
N ARG A 132 -2.22 11.71 -1.08
CA ARG A 132 -3.16 10.63 -1.36
C ARG A 132 -3.09 9.49 -0.35
N GLY A 133 -3.60 9.73 0.85
CA GLY A 133 -3.78 8.72 1.91
C GLY A 133 -5.22 8.63 2.43
N GLY A 134 -5.54 7.55 3.15
CA GLY A 134 -6.81 7.38 3.86
C GLY A 134 -8.01 7.48 2.91
N LYS A 135 -8.95 8.40 3.20
CA LYS A 135 -10.17 8.61 2.40
C LYS A 135 -9.91 8.95 0.93
N ARG A 136 -8.72 9.46 0.57
CA ARG A 136 -8.37 9.68 -0.85
C ARG A 136 -8.02 8.40 -1.59
N LYS A 137 -7.59 7.34 -0.91
CA LYS A 137 -7.45 6.00 -1.52
C LYS A 137 -8.82 5.38 -1.80
N GLU A 138 -9.78 5.56 -0.89
CA GLU A 138 -11.19 5.20 -1.11
C GLU A 138 -11.76 5.92 -2.35
N LYS A 139 -11.62 7.26 -2.43
CA LYS A 139 -12.04 8.02 -3.62
C LYS A 139 -11.35 7.56 -4.91
N ALA A 140 -10.09 7.12 -4.84
CA ALA A 140 -9.40 6.58 -6.01
C ALA A 140 -10.05 5.29 -6.51
N VAL A 141 -10.51 4.40 -5.62
CA VAL A 141 -11.30 3.21 -6.02
C VAL A 141 -12.62 3.62 -6.68
N GLU A 142 -13.31 4.64 -6.17
CA GLU A 142 -14.53 5.16 -6.80
C GLU A 142 -14.25 5.70 -8.20
N SER A 143 -13.16 6.46 -8.37
CA SER A 143 -12.72 6.92 -9.69
C SER A 143 -12.39 5.77 -10.63
N ILE A 144 -11.69 4.73 -10.16
CA ILE A 144 -11.38 3.53 -10.96
C ILE A 144 -12.67 2.84 -11.40
N SER A 145 -13.65 2.68 -10.50
CA SER A 145 -14.95 2.09 -10.81
C SER A 145 -15.68 2.88 -11.89
N ASN A 146 -15.66 4.22 -11.79
CA ASN A 146 -16.27 5.10 -12.77
C ASN A 146 -15.55 5.08 -14.13
N ILE A 147 -14.22 5.02 -14.16
CA ILE A 147 -13.45 5.01 -15.42
C ILE A 147 -13.60 3.66 -16.14
N THR A 148 -13.52 2.56 -15.39
CA THR A 148 -13.57 1.20 -15.94
C THR A 148 -14.99 0.69 -16.17
N GLN A 149 -16.00 1.35 -15.58
CA GLN A 149 -17.39 0.88 -15.53
C GLN A 149 -17.54 -0.49 -14.84
N ILE A 150 -16.55 -0.89 -14.03
CA ILE A 150 -16.58 -2.11 -13.23
C ILE A 150 -17.05 -1.75 -11.82
N PRO A 151 -18.08 -2.45 -11.27
CA PRO A 151 -18.52 -2.20 -9.90
C PRO A 151 -17.47 -2.64 -8.88
N ILE A 152 -17.40 -1.94 -7.74
CA ILE A 152 -16.45 -2.23 -6.65
C ILE A 152 -16.56 -3.67 -6.15
N SER A 153 -17.76 -4.26 -6.17
CA SER A 153 -18.01 -5.68 -5.86
C SER A 153 -17.23 -6.68 -6.71
N LYS A 154 -16.72 -6.25 -7.88
CA LYS A 154 -15.89 -7.07 -8.76
C LYS A 154 -14.39 -6.84 -8.58
N MET A 155 -13.99 -5.92 -7.71
CA MET A 155 -12.59 -5.55 -7.51
C MET A 155 -11.93 -6.36 -6.39
N ILE A 156 -10.60 -6.42 -6.46
CA ILE A 156 -9.73 -6.90 -5.39
C ILE A 156 -8.77 -5.77 -5.04
N ALA A 157 -8.67 -5.40 -3.76
CA ALA A 157 -7.68 -4.42 -3.29
C ALA A 157 -6.82 -5.02 -2.18
N LEU A 158 -5.53 -4.71 -2.23
CA LEU A 158 -4.54 -5.11 -1.24
C LEU A 158 -4.05 -3.86 -0.51
N GLY A 159 -3.93 -3.93 0.81
CA GLY A 159 -3.36 -2.88 1.64
C GLY A 159 -2.77 -3.45 2.93
N ASP A 160 -1.82 -2.75 3.51
CA ASP A 160 -1.02 -3.23 4.64
C ASP A 160 -1.09 -2.31 5.86
N SER A 161 -1.52 -1.06 5.67
CA SER A 161 -1.31 0.00 6.62
C SER A 161 -2.57 0.78 6.98
N ILE A 162 -2.43 1.68 7.96
CA ILE A 162 -3.49 2.63 8.34
C ILE A 162 -3.95 3.51 7.18
N THR A 163 -3.11 3.73 6.16
CA THR A 163 -3.47 4.59 5.02
C THR A 163 -4.45 3.92 4.05
N ASP A 164 -4.64 2.61 4.18
CA ASP A 164 -5.46 1.78 3.29
C ASP A 164 -6.83 1.44 3.87
N ILE A 165 -7.05 1.72 5.17
CA ILE A 165 -8.24 1.24 5.90
C ILE A 165 -9.56 1.69 5.29
N ASN A 166 -9.62 2.90 4.73
CA ASN A 166 -10.82 3.43 4.09
C ASN A 166 -11.08 2.73 2.76
N MET A 167 -10.04 2.49 1.97
CA MET A 167 -10.11 1.76 0.71
C MET A 167 -10.55 0.30 0.95
N LEU A 168 -9.92 -0.39 1.90
CA LEU A 168 -10.28 -1.77 2.25
C LEU A 168 -11.71 -1.88 2.78
N GLN A 169 -12.10 -0.97 3.68
CA GLN A 169 -13.48 -0.93 4.19
C GLN A 169 -14.48 -0.70 3.07
N ARG A 170 -14.20 0.22 2.14
CA ARG A 170 -15.08 0.50 0.99
C ARG A 170 -15.30 -0.73 0.13
N LEU A 171 -14.24 -1.48 -0.19
CA LEU A 171 -14.38 -2.74 -0.93
C LEU A 171 -15.21 -3.76 -0.13
N LYS A 172 -14.92 -3.91 1.16
CA LYS A 172 -15.63 -4.84 2.04
C LYS A 172 -17.14 -4.55 2.08
N ASP A 173 -17.51 -3.29 2.24
CA ASP A 173 -18.91 -2.86 2.33
C ASP A 173 -19.68 -3.05 1.02
N GLU A 174 -18.98 -2.95 -0.12
CA GLU A 174 -19.56 -3.13 -1.47
C GLU A 174 -19.48 -4.59 -1.95
N GLY A 175 -19.06 -5.54 -1.12
CA GLY A 175 -18.94 -6.96 -1.49
C GLY A 175 -17.78 -7.30 -2.42
N GLY A 176 -16.79 -6.41 -2.52
CA GLY A 176 -15.50 -6.68 -3.18
C GLY A 176 -14.56 -7.49 -2.28
N ILE A 177 -13.38 -7.84 -2.79
CA ILE A 177 -12.36 -8.56 -2.00
C ILE A 177 -11.35 -7.55 -1.45
N ALA A 178 -11.34 -7.37 -0.13
CA ALA A 178 -10.42 -6.50 0.58
C ALA A 178 -9.40 -7.36 1.33
N VAL A 179 -8.13 -7.23 0.94
CA VAL A 179 -7.04 -8.06 1.44
C VAL A 179 -6.11 -7.24 2.33
N SER A 180 -5.99 -7.64 3.59
CA SER A 180 -4.89 -7.24 4.48
C SER A 180 -3.64 -8.01 4.08
N PHE A 181 -2.76 -7.40 3.28
CA PHE A 181 -1.59 -8.07 2.69
C PHE A 181 -0.33 -7.78 3.51
N ASN A 182 0.20 -8.79 4.21
CA ASN A 182 1.25 -8.62 5.22
C ASN A 182 0.95 -7.43 6.17
N GLY A 183 -0.34 -7.19 6.40
CA GLY A 183 -0.84 -5.99 7.02
C GLY A 183 -0.76 -6.02 8.53
N ASN A 184 -0.94 -4.86 9.15
CA ASN A 184 -0.97 -4.72 10.59
C ASN A 184 -2.40 -4.77 11.16
N ARG A 185 -2.53 -4.66 12.49
CA ARG A 185 -3.82 -4.65 13.20
C ARG A 185 -4.86 -3.64 12.65
N PHE A 186 -4.43 -2.57 11.97
CA PHE A 186 -5.35 -1.56 11.45
C PHE A 186 -6.11 -2.04 10.21
N THR A 187 -5.52 -2.93 9.39
CA THR A 187 -6.15 -3.44 8.16
C THR A 187 -7.02 -4.66 8.39
N VAL A 188 -6.70 -5.50 9.39
CA VAL A 188 -7.42 -6.75 9.70
C VAL A 188 -8.92 -6.51 9.90
N GLY A 189 -9.32 -5.54 10.74
CA GLY A 189 -10.74 -5.24 10.96
C GLY A 189 -11.48 -4.67 9.74
N ARG A 190 -10.74 -4.21 8.72
CA ARG A 190 -11.22 -3.46 7.55
C ARG A 190 -11.20 -4.28 6.26
N ALA A 191 -10.64 -5.48 6.32
CA ALA A 191 -10.53 -6.44 5.23
C ALA A 191 -11.53 -7.61 5.42
N ASN A 192 -11.68 -8.43 4.37
CA ASN A 192 -12.36 -9.73 4.45
C ASN A 192 -11.37 -10.91 4.44
N ILE A 193 -10.14 -10.69 3.99
CA ILE A 193 -9.08 -11.71 3.91
C ILE A 193 -7.78 -11.12 4.47
N ALA A 194 -7.01 -11.91 5.22
CA ALA A 194 -5.60 -11.62 5.49
C ALA A 194 -4.72 -12.59 4.71
N ILE A 195 -3.59 -12.09 4.20
CA ILE A 195 -2.54 -12.91 3.61
C ILE A 195 -1.21 -12.56 4.26
N THR A 196 -0.52 -13.56 4.77
CA THR A 196 0.87 -13.44 5.23
C THR A 196 1.78 -14.28 4.35
N THR A 197 2.73 -13.65 3.69
CA THR A 197 3.60 -14.33 2.72
C THR A 197 4.93 -13.61 2.49
N PRO A 198 6.05 -14.34 2.32
CA PRO A 198 7.33 -13.75 1.96
C PRO A 198 7.44 -13.42 0.45
N ASN A 199 6.43 -13.77 -0.35
CA ASN A 199 6.46 -13.63 -1.80
C ASN A 199 5.09 -13.25 -2.36
N ASN A 200 5.04 -12.20 -3.19
CA ASN A 200 3.81 -11.62 -3.73
C ASN A 200 2.96 -12.60 -4.54
N LEU A 201 3.57 -13.65 -5.10
CA LEU A 201 2.84 -14.73 -5.77
C LEU A 201 1.83 -15.43 -4.85
N GLY A 202 1.99 -15.34 -3.52
CA GLY A 202 1.02 -15.84 -2.55
C GLY A 202 -0.40 -15.31 -2.74
N SER A 203 -0.53 -14.09 -3.29
CA SER A 203 -1.82 -13.48 -3.59
C SER A 203 -2.57 -14.15 -4.76
N LEU A 204 -1.90 -14.89 -5.65
CA LEU A 204 -2.52 -15.50 -6.84
C LEU A 204 -3.70 -16.41 -6.49
N ALA A 205 -3.64 -17.11 -5.36
CA ALA A 205 -4.72 -17.99 -4.93
C ALA A 205 -6.05 -17.25 -4.74
N ILE A 206 -6.00 -15.98 -4.30
CA ILE A 206 -7.20 -15.12 -4.15
C ILE A 206 -7.73 -14.69 -5.52
N PHE A 207 -6.86 -14.26 -6.43
CA PHE A 207 -7.27 -13.85 -7.77
C PHE A 207 -7.91 -15.02 -8.55
N GLU A 208 -7.31 -16.21 -8.47
CA GLU A 208 -7.83 -17.42 -9.10
C GLU A 208 -9.18 -17.84 -8.51
N SER A 209 -9.33 -17.73 -7.19
CA SER A 209 -10.51 -18.17 -6.47
C SER A 209 -11.60 -17.09 -6.36
N LYS A 210 -11.46 -15.95 -7.02
CA LYS A 210 -12.34 -14.77 -6.88
C LYS A 210 -13.83 -15.12 -6.95
N ASN A 211 -14.22 -15.99 -7.88
CA ASN A 211 -15.63 -16.34 -8.11
C ASN A 211 -16.19 -17.38 -7.12
N ASN A 212 -15.33 -18.00 -6.30
CA ASN A 212 -15.72 -19.02 -5.34
C ASN A 212 -14.96 -18.85 -4.02
N ILE A 213 -14.73 -17.58 -3.64
CA ILE A 213 -13.75 -17.21 -2.63
C ILE A 213 -14.08 -17.78 -1.25
N GLU A 214 -15.36 -17.84 -0.88
CA GLU A 214 -15.81 -18.38 0.40
C GLU A 214 -15.47 -19.87 0.55
N ASN A 215 -15.79 -20.67 -0.46
CA ASN A 215 -15.49 -22.11 -0.47
C ASN A 215 -13.98 -22.39 -0.49
N PHE A 216 -13.22 -21.56 -1.22
CA PHE A 216 -11.76 -21.62 -1.22
C PHE A 216 -11.21 -21.37 0.18
N LEU A 217 -11.64 -20.30 0.84
CA LEU A 217 -11.15 -19.93 2.16
C LEU A 217 -11.48 -20.99 3.22
N ASP A 218 -12.71 -21.51 3.25
CA ASP A 218 -13.09 -22.60 4.18
C ASP A 218 -12.20 -23.84 4.00
N SER A 219 -12.00 -24.23 2.74
CA SER A 219 -11.15 -25.38 2.41
C SER A 219 -9.67 -25.14 2.72
N TRP A 220 -9.18 -23.92 2.46
CA TRP A 220 -7.79 -23.53 2.72
C TRP A 220 -7.50 -23.56 4.22
N GLU A 221 -8.28 -22.86 5.05
CA GLU A 221 -8.10 -22.80 6.51
C GLU A 221 -8.17 -24.20 7.14
N LYS A 222 -9.17 -25.00 6.76
CA LYS A 222 -9.37 -26.36 7.29
C LYS A 222 -8.20 -27.29 7.01
N LEU A 223 -7.54 -27.14 5.87
CA LEU A 223 -6.46 -28.01 5.41
C LEU A 223 -5.07 -27.43 5.65
N TYR A 224 -4.95 -26.14 5.97
CA TYR A 224 -3.70 -25.39 6.04
C TYR A 224 -2.62 -26.08 6.89
N SER A 225 -3.01 -26.55 8.09
CA SER A 225 -2.09 -27.25 9.02
C SER A 225 -1.39 -28.47 8.40
N ARG A 226 -1.98 -29.09 7.37
CA ARG A 226 -1.44 -30.29 6.69
C ARG A 226 -0.33 -29.96 5.70
N PHE A 227 -0.28 -28.73 5.18
CA PHE A 227 0.64 -28.34 4.12
C PHE A 227 1.43 -27.05 4.39
N LYS A 228 1.17 -26.33 5.49
CA LYS A 228 1.80 -25.03 5.82
C LYS A 228 3.33 -24.98 5.66
N ASN A 229 4.02 -26.10 5.89
CA ASN A 229 5.49 -26.19 5.81
C ASN A 229 6.01 -26.82 4.50
N ASN A 230 5.13 -27.26 3.60
CA ASN A 230 5.54 -27.88 2.34
C ASN A 230 4.50 -27.63 1.23
N PRO A 231 4.80 -26.78 0.23
CA PRO A 231 3.87 -26.48 -0.87
C PRO A 231 3.52 -27.69 -1.75
N GLU A 232 4.35 -28.74 -1.77
CA GLU A 232 4.03 -29.98 -2.52
C GLU A 232 2.79 -30.69 -1.95
N LYS A 233 2.54 -30.52 -0.64
CA LYS A 233 1.40 -31.12 0.07
C LYS A 233 0.08 -30.36 -0.15
N ILE A 234 0.09 -29.21 -0.83
CA ILE A 234 -1.15 -28.49 -1.16
C ILE A 234 -2.02 -29.40 -2.05
N PRO A 235 -3.26 -29.73 -1.65
CA PRO A 235 -4.15 -30.54 -2.48
C PRO A 235 -4.36 -29.93 -3.87
N ASN A 236 -4.37 -30.76 -4.91
CA ASN A 236 -4.42 -30.32 -6.31
C ASN A 236 -5.74 -29.62 -6.70
N ASN A 237 -6.75 -29.66 -5.83
CA ASN A 237 -8.04 -29.02 -6.02
C ASN A 237 -8.18 -27.67 -5.27
N LEU A 238 -7.21 -27.28 -4.43
CA LEU A 238 -7.27 -25.99 -3.73
C LEU A 238 -6.82 -24.82 -4.60
N VAL A 239 -5.80 -25.04 -5.43
CA VAL A 239 -5.27 -24.06 -6.38
C VAL A 239 -4.85 -24.77 -7.65
N SER A 240 -4.75 -24.05 -8.76
CA SER A 240 -4.30 -24.62 -10.02
C SER A 240 -2.87 -25.16 -9.94
N LYS A 241 -2.54 -26.02 -10.91
CA LYS A 241 -1.17 -26.53 -11.09
C LYS A 241 -0.15 -25.42 -11.31
N GLU A 242 -0.56 -24.31 -11.93
CA GLU A 242 0.31 -23.17 -12.19
C GLU A 242 0.65 -22.43 -10.88
N VAL A 243 -0.35 -22.07 -10.08
CA VAL A 243 -0.16 -21.44 -8.77
C VAL A 243 0.67 -22.33 -7.84
N LYS A 244 0.34 -23.63 -7.75
CA LYS A 244 1.11 -24.59 -6.95
C LYS A 244 2.56 -24.68 -7.40
N LYS A 245 2.84 -24.64 -8.70
CA LYS A 245 4.22 -24.66 -9.25
C LYS A 245 5.03 -23.46 -8.79
N TYR A 246 4.42 -22.27 -8.71
CA TYR A 246 5.10 -21.09 -8.16
C TYR A 246 5.46 -21.28 -6.68
N PHE A 247 4.52 -21.78 -5.87
CA PHE A 247 4.75 -22.03 -4.45
C PHE A 247 5.87 -23.05 -4.22
N ILE A 248 5.90 -24.14 -5.01
CA ILE A 248 6.98 -25.14 -4.98
C ILE A 248 8.32 -24.52 -5.42
N LYS A 249 8.34 -23.79 -6.55
CA LYS A 249 9.56 -23.18 -7.11
C LYS A 249 10.25 -22.27 -6.10
N TYR A 250 9.49 -21.41 -5.42
CA TYR A 250 10.01 -20.45 -4.45
C TYR A 250 9.95 -20.96 -2.99
N LYS A 251 9.55 -22.22 -2.77
CA LYS A 251 9.56 -22.92 -1.47
C LYS A 251 8.82 -22.17 -0.36
N PHE A 252 7.62 -21.69 -0.62
CA PHE A 252 6.79 -21.01 0.37
C PHE A 252 5.32 -21.46 0.28
N VAL A 253 4.57 -21.25 1.36
CA VAL A 253 3.12 -21.39 1.39
C VAL A 253 2.56 -20.11 2.03
N PRO A 254 1.68 -19.35 1.35
CA PRO A 254 1.05 -18.20 1.98
C PRO A 254 0.11 -18.67 3.10
N GLU A 255 0.12 -17.97 4.22
CA GLU A 255 -0.97 -18.05 5.18
C GLU A 255 -2.11 -17.18 4.66
N ILE A 256 -3.32 -17.73 4.60
CA ILE A 256 -4.50 -17.04 4.09
C ILE A 256 -5.62 -17.30 5.07
N GLU A 257 -6.17 -16.23 5.63
CA GLU A 257 -7.22 -16.30 6.64
C GLU A 257 -8.49 -15.59 6.16
N ASN A 258 -9.63 -16.21 6.42
CA ASN A 258 -10.93 -15.58 6.28
C ASN A 258 -11.17 -14.70 7.50
N LEU A 259 -11.22 -13.39 7.33
CA LEU A 259 -11.47 -12.46 8.43
C LEU A 259 -12.97 -12.29 8.70
N SER A 260 -13.81 -12.68 7.75
CA SER A 260 -15.27 -12.53 7.85
C SER A 260 -15.91 -13.56 8.79
N ASN A 261 -15.22 -14.68 9.07
CA ASN A 261 -15.68 -15.71 10.01
C ASN A 261 -15.09 -15.57 11.42
N LYS A 262 -14.28 -14.54 11.68
CA LYS A 262 -13.59 -14.32 12.95
C LYS A 262 -14.38 -13.36 13.84
N THR A 263 -14.42 -13.65 15.13
CA THR A 263 -14.90 -12.73 16.16
C THR A 263 -13.93 -11.57 16.35
N LYS A 264 -14.40 -10.47 16.95
CA LYS A 264 -13.52 -9.32 17.26
C LYS A 264 -12.29 -9.72 18.08
N LYS A 265 -12.46 -10.63 19.05
CA LYS A 265 -11.36 -11.12 19.89
C LYS A 265 -10.31 -11.90 19.08
N GLU A 266 -10.74 -12.66 18.08
CA GLU A 266 -9.82 -13.38 17.19
C GLU A 266 -9.10 -12.42 16.24
N LEU A 267 -9.80 -11.41 15.72
CA LEU A 267 -9.18 -10.36 14.90
C LEU A 267 -8.11 -9.57 15.68
N ASP A 268 -8.29 -9.37 16.98
CA ASP A 268 -7.30 -8.69 17.83
C ASP A 268 -6.03 -9.54 18.09
N LEU A 269 -6.06 -10.85 17.77
CA LEU A 269 -4.93 -11.78 17.90
C LEU A 269 -4.14 -12.00 16.60
N ILE A 270 -4.69 -11.55 15.47
CA ILE A 270 -4.07 -11.57 14.13
C ILE A 270 -3.25 -10.28 13.94
#